data_AF-A0A2V2GQ34-F1
#
_entry.id   AF-A0A2V2GQ34-F1
#
_cell.length_a   1.000
_cell.length_b   1.000
_cell.length_c   1.000
_cell.angle_alpha   90.00
_cell.angle_beta   90.00
_cell.angle_gamma   90.00
#
_symmetry.space_group_name_H-M   'P 1'
#
loop_
_entity.id
_entity.type
_entity.pdbx_description
1 polymer ?
#
loop_
_entity_poly.entity_id
_entity_poly.type
_entity_poly.pdbx_seq_one_letter_code
_entity_poly.pdbx_strand_id
1 'polypeptide(L)'
;MKKLIAMITAIIICGAAAGCGNVVHEVETDTEIDTESEETNIQTTVETSTASTTATPEYPEFIWPGFGISEVIPQPEWITNGIIEYDMTNMFIMNAAPITYTQYKEYIKLCYEAGFTDVCMNSSSGFYAFNDDGLSIFVEYREEGVLHIWIG
;
A
#
# COMPACT_ATOMS: atom_id res chain seq x y z
N MET A 1 30.00 -19.99 16.96
CA MET A 1 30.00 -19.44 18.33
C MET A 1 28.81 -18.50 18.45
N LYS A 2 28.01 -18.74 19.49
CA LYS A 2 26.82 -18.04 20.04
C LYS A 2 26.28 -16.80 19.30
N LYS A 3 25.00 -16.91 18.91
CA LYS A 3 24.08 -15.82 18.53
C LYS A 3 23.99 -14.80 19.69
N LEU A 4 24.13 -13.51 19.41
CA LEU A 4 23.82 -12.44 20.38
C LEU A 4 22.55 -11.74 19.90
N ILE A 5 21.45 -12.04 20.57
CA ILE A 5 20.17 -11.34 20.46
C ILE A 5 20.26 -10.14 21.41
N ALA A 6 20.14 -8.92 20.89
CA ALA A 6 19.90 -7.74 21.70
C ALA A 6 18.44 -7.34 21.54
N MET A 7 17.61 -7.71 22.52
CA MET A 7 16.31 -7.10 22.76
C MET A 7 16.54 -5.65 23.20
N ILE A 8 16.08 -4.69 22.42
CA ILE A 8 15.86 -3.32 22.89
C ILE A 8 14.38 -3.24 23.27
N THR A 9 14.14 -3.05 24.55
CA THR A 9 12.82 -2.91 25.16
C THR A 9 12.15 -1.62 24.69
N ALA A 10 11.06 -1.75 23.94
CA ALA A 10 10.18 -0.63 23.62
C ALA A 10 9.37 -0.24 24.86
N ILE A 11 9.53 1.01 25.30
CA ILE A 11 8.62 1.67 26.24
C ILE A 11 7.37 2.00 25.42
N ILE A 12 6.30 1.23 25.61
CA ILE A 12 5.01 1.49 24.99
C ILE A 12 4.39 2.67 25.75
N ILE A 13 4.61 3.89 25.23
CA ILE A 13 3.77 5.04 25.56
C ILE A 13 2.55 4.92 24.64
N CYS A 14 1.44 4.40 25.15
CA CYS A 14 0.16 4.45 24.46
C CYS A 14 -0.31 5.90 24.36
N GLY A 15 0.18 6.62 23.34
CA GLY A 15 -0.54 7.76 22.78
C GLY A 15 -1.74 7.23 22.00
N ALA A 16 -2.90 7.89 22.10
CA ALA A 16 -4.06 7.54 21.33
C ALA A 16 -3.77 7.78 19.83
N ALA A 17 -3.37 6.73 19.11
CA ALA A 17 -3.22 6.79 17.67
C ALA A 17 -4.62 6.95 17.06
N ALA A 18 -4.78 7.92 16.17
CA ALA A 18 -5.95 8.10 15.31
C ALA A 18 -5.95 7.00 14.23
N GLY A 19 -5.95 5.75 14.67
CA GLY A 19 -5.98 4.57 13.83
C GLY A 19 -7.37 4.32 13.25
N CYS A 20 -7.44 3.35 12.34
CA CYS A 20 -8.72 2.89 11.84
C CYS A 20 -9.48 2.19 12.96
N GLY A 21 -10.37 2.94 13.63
CA GLY A 21 -11.15 2.48 14.76
C GLY A 21 -11.76 1.08 14.51
N ASN A 22 -11.47 0.15 15.41
CA ASN A 22 -11.92 -1.24 15.40
C ASN A 22 -13.37 -1.40 14.87
N VAL A 23 -13.51 -2.06 13.71
CA VAL A 23 -14.71 -2.85 13.41
C VAL A 23 -14.31 -4.31 13.60
N VAL A 24 -14.81 -4.91 14.68
CA VAL A 24 -14.72 -6.35 14.92
C VAL A 24 -15.46 -7.05 13.78
N HIS A 25 -14.74 -7.73 12.90
CA HIS A 25 -15.35 -8.75 12.04
C HIS A 25 -15.09 -10.09 12.71
N GLU A 26 -16.06 -10.55 13.51
CA GLU A 26 -16.06 -11.89 14.06
C GLU A 26 -16.19 -12.87 12.89
N VAL A 27 -15.09 -13.56 12.56
CA VAL A 27 -15.15 -14.74 11.70
C VAL A 27 -15.62 -15.89 12.58
N GLU A 28 -16.93 -16.15 12.56
CA GLU A 28 -17.45 -17.45 12.99
C GLU A 28 -17.35 -18.41 11.80
N THR A 29 -16.41 -19.34 11.93
CA THR A 29 -16.36 -20.56 11.13
C THR A 29 -17.50 -21.48 11.56
N ASP A 30 -18.33 -21.93 10.62
CA ASP A 30 -18.96 -23.25 10.71
C ASP A 30 -19.16 -23.84 9.30
N THR A 31 -18.61 -25.04 9.13
CA THR A 31 -18.83 -25.99 8.02
C THR A 31 -19.96 -26.92 8.53
N GLU A 32 -21.00 -27.36 7.82
CA GLU A 32 -21.13 -28.22 6.62
C GLU A 32 -22.64 -28.68 6.67
N ILE A 33 -23.51 -28.74 5.63
CA ILE A 33 -23.72 -29.80 4.62
C ILE A 33 -25.04 -29.47 3.86
N ASP A 34 -24.97 -29.62 2.53
CA ASP A 34 -25.96 -30.00 1.49
C ASP A 34 -27.48 -29.83 1.67
N THR A 35 -28.16 -29.29 0.65
CA THR A 35 -29.02 -30.09 -0.26
C THR A 35 -29.34 -29.31 -1.55
N GLU A 36 -29.15 -30.02 -2.67
CA GLU A 36 -29.52 -29.87 -4.08
C GLU A 36 -30.74 -29.01 -4.49
N SER A 37 -30.56 -28.20 -5.56
CA SER A 37 -31.52 -28.06 -6.67
C SER A 37 -30.87 -27.42 -7.91
N GLU A 38 -30.90 -28.13 -9.04
CA GLU A 38 -30.56 -27.67 -10.39
C GLU A 38 -31.47 -26.52 -10.87
N GLU A 39 -30.93 -25.56 -11.63
CA GLU A 39 -31.08 -25.53 -13.10
C GLU A 39 -30.44 -24.27 -13.73
N THR A 40 -29.81 -24.52 -14.87
CA THR A 40 -29.11 -23.67 -15.85
C THR A 40 -29.83 -22.40 -16.31
N ASN A 41 -29.09 -21.29 -16.47
CA ASN A 41 -29.05 -20.55 -17.73
C ASN A 41 -27.79 -19.68 -17.89
N ILE A 42 -27.16 -19.80 -19.05
CA ILE A 42 -25.96 -19.10 -19.52
C ILE A 42 -26.33 -17.66 -19.88
N GLN A 43 -25.51 -16.68 -19.47
CA GLN A 43 -25.34 -15.49 -20.31
C GLN A 43 -23.89 -15.03 -20.35
N THR A 44 -23.21 -15.53 -21.37
CA THR A 44 -22.02 -14.95 -21.99
C THR A 44 -22.32 -13.50 -22.34
N THR A 45 -21.85 -12.56 -21.53
CA THR A 45 -21.63 -11.18 -21.96
C THR A 45 -20.18 -11.05 -22.35
N VAL A 46 -19.99 -10.95 -23.67
CA VAL A 46 -18.75 -10.52 -24.31
C VAL A 46 -18.51 -9.07 -23.89
N GLU A 47 -17.78 -8.86 -22.79
CA GLU A 47 -17.27 -7.52 -22.51
C GLU A 47 -16.15 -7.25 -23.50
N THR A 48 -16.54 -6.47 -24.51
CA THR A 48 -15.66 -5.85 -25.47
C THR A 48 -14.74 -4.92 -24.69
N SER A 49 -13.57 -5.44 -24.32
CA SER A 49 -12.46 -4.67 -23.79
C SER A 49 -11.99 -3.74 -24.91
N THR A 50 -12.57 -2.53 -24.93
CA THR A 50 -11.98 -1.41 -25.64
C THR A 50 -10.68 -1.09 -24.92
N ALA A 51 -9.57 -1.60 -25.45
CA ALA A 51 -8.22 -1.28 -24.99
C ALA A 51 -8.01 0.23 -25.09
N SER A 52 -8.17 0.92 -23.96
CA SER A 52 -7.67 2.27 -23.78
C SER A 52 -6.15 2.14 -23.65
N THR A 53 -5.42 2.38 -24.74
CA THR A 53 -3.96 2.47 -24.68
C THR A 53 -3.64 3.84 -24.10
N THR A 54 -3.71 3.98 -22.78
CA THR A 54 -3.11 5.11 -22.07
C THR A 54 -1.62 4.84 -21.99
N ALA A 55 -0.81 5.72 -22.60
CA ALA A 55 0.63 5.59 -22.57
C ALA A 55 1.13 5.85 -21.14
N THR A 56 2.01 4.98 -20.64
CA THR A 56 2.68 5.19 -19.35
C THR A 56 3.46 6.51 -19.35
N PRO A 57 3.29 7.38 -18.33
CA PRO A 57 4.06 8.61 -18.21
C PRO A 57 5.56 8.35 -18.16
N GLU A 58 6.32 9.21 -18.84
CA GLU A 58 7.77 9.30 -18.69
C GLU A 58 8.11 10.37 -17.65
N TYR A 59 8.56 9.94 -16.47
CA TYR A 59 9.05 10.84 -15.42
C TYR A 59 10.57 10.94 -15.41
N PRO A 60 11.14 12.10 -15.03
CA PRO A 60 12.58 12.27 -14.97
C PRO A 60 13.19 11.38 -13.90
N GLU A 61 14.49 11.10 -14.02
CA GLU A 61 15.25 10.55 -12.90
C GLU A 61 15.21 11.51 -11.71
N PHE A 62 15.19 10.96 -10.51
CA PHE A 62 15.23 11.75 -9.28
C PHE A 62 16.08 11.06 -8.21
N ILE A 63 16.39 11.83 -7.16
CA ILE A 63 17.05 11.32 -5.97
C ILE A 63 16.01 11.37 -4.85
N TRP A 64 15.82 10.24 -4.17
CA TRP A 64 14.93 10.18 -3.03
C TRP A 64 15.39 11.17 -1.94
N PRO A 65 14.50 12.01 -1.39
CA PRO A 65 14.92 12.96 -0.36
C PRO A 65 15.38 12.23 0.90
N GLY A 66 16.48 12.70 1.47
CA GLY A 66 17.02 12.16 2.72
C GLY A 66 16.73 13.08 3.90
N PHE A 67 15.53 13.67 3.96
CA PHE A 67 15.13 14.55 5.05
C PHE A 67 13.62 14.45 5.35
N GLY A 68 13.24 14.73 6.60
CA GLY A 68 11.84 14.79 7.01
C GLY A 68 11.18 13.41 6.96
N ILE A 69 9.89 13.36 6.59
CA ILE A 69 9.12 12.11 6.60
C ILE A 69 9.39 11.19 5.40
N SER A 70 10.18 11.63 4.42
CA SER A 70 10.61 10.78 3.31
C SER A 70 11.64 9.72 3.75
N GLU A 71 12.31 9.91 4.89
CA GLU A 71 13.26 8.95 5.48
C GLU A 71 12.58 7.74 6.13
N VAL A 72 11.33 7.88 6.56
CA VAL A 72 10.60 6.83 7.31
C VAL A 72 9.74 5.94 6.42
N ILE A 73 9.70 6.20 5.11
CA ILE A 73 8.96 5.39 4.14
C ILE A 73 9.89 4.51 3.31
N PRO A 74 9.39 3.39 2.77
CA PRO A 74 10.16 2.51 1.90
C PRO A 74 10.77 3.21 0.68
N GLN A 75 12.06 2.95 0.43
CA GLN A 75 12.83 3.48 -0.69
C GLN A 75 13.41 2.33 -1.53
N PRO A 76 12.59 1.58 -2.29
CA PRO A 76 13.10 0.48 -3.08
C PRO A 76 14.02 0.96 -4.21
N GLU A 77 15.06 0.17 -4.52
CA GLU A 77 16.06 0.49 -5.54
C GLU A 77 15.47 0.66 -6.96
N TRP A 78 14.27 0.10 -7.21
CA TRP A 78 13.61 0.14 -8.50
C TRP A 78 12.77 1.40 -8.75
N ILE A 79 12.57 2.28 -7.76
CA ILE A 79 11.99 3.60 -8.00
C ILE A 79 13.11 4.57 -8.37
N THR A 80 13.37 4.70 -9.67
CA THR A 80 14.43 5.59 -10.21
C THR A 80 13.89 6.85 -10.87
N ASN A 81 12.61 6.85 -11.23
CA ASN A 81 11.95 7.91 -12.01
C ASN A 81 10.71 8.41 -11.28
N GLY A 82 10.56 9.73 -11.17
CA GLY A 82 9.44 10.31 -10.44
C GLY A 82 9.44 11.83 -10.37
N ILE A 83 8.33 12.37 -9.90
CA ILE A 83 8.15 13.80 -9.61
C ILE A 83 7.71 13.91 -8.15
N ILE A 84 8.47 14.67 -7.37
CA ILE A 84 8.09 15.07 -6.01
C ILE A 84 7.23 16.32 -6.13
N GLU A 85 5.97 16.21 -5.70
CA GLU A 85 5.03 17.34 -5.70
C GLU A 85 5.21 18.19 -4.43
N TYR A 86 5.42 17.52 -3.30
CA TYR A 86 5.62 18.16 -2.00
C TYR A 86 6.65 17.40 -1.18
N ASP A 87 7.50 18.15 -0.50
CA ASP A 87 8.48 17.64 0.45
C ASP A 87 8.62 18.65 1.59
N MET A 88 7.87 18.41 2.65
CA MET A 88 7.72 19.26 3.83
C MET A 88 7.96 18.44 5.09
N THR A 89 8.18 19.12 6.23
CA THR A 89 8.47 18.48 7.51
C THR A 89 7.44 17.42 7.93
N ASN A 90 6.19 17.55 7.51
CA ASN A 90 5.07 16.69 7.89
C ASN A 90 4.23 16.22 6.68
N MET A 91 4.74 16.37 5.46
CA MET A 91 4.03 15.90 4.27
C MET A 91 5.00 15.61 3.13
N PHE A 92 4.83 14.46 2.49
CA PHE A 92 5.57 14.08 1.30
C PHE A 92 4.61 13.49 0.28
N ILE A 93 4.71 13.97 -0.96
CA ILE A 93 3.87 13.53 -2.08
C ILE A 93 4.75 13.32 -3.31
N MET A 94 4.66 12.15 -3.92
CA MET A 94 5.31 11.88 -5.19
C MET A 94 4.47 11.02 -6.13
N ASN A 95 4.82 11.07 -7.41
CA ASN A 95 4.37 10.08 -8.40
C ASN A 95 5.61 9.45 -9.05
N ALA A 96 5.63 8.13 -9.13
CA ALA A 96 6.67 7.35 -9.81
C ALA A 96 6.08 6.59 -11.00
N ALA A 97 6.83 6.51 -12.08
CA ALA A 97 6.48 5.78 -13.30
C ALA A 97 7.77 5.53 -14.12
N PRO A 98 7.91 4.40 -14.82
CA PRO A 98 6.93 3.32 -14.95
C PRO A 98 6.96 2.35 -13.76
N ILE A 99 5.80 1.96 -13.24
CA ILE A 99 5.65 0.97 -12.17
C ILE A 99 4.80 -0.19 -12.67
N THR A 100 5.26 -1.42 -12.44
CA THR A 100 4.49 -2.63 -12.68
C THR A 100 3.56 -2.96 -11.51
N TYR A 101 2.48 -3.69 -11.77
CA TYR A 101 1.60 -4.16 -10.70
C TYR A 101 2.33 -5.03 -9.65
N THR A 102 3.37 -5.77 -10.05
CA THR A 102 4.21 -6.54 -9.11
C THR A 102 5.01 -5.62 -8.19
N GLN A 103 5.62 -4.57 -8.72
CA GLN A 103 6.34 -3.56 -7.94
C GLN A 103 5.40 -2.81 -6.99
N TYR A 104 4.17 -2.50 -7.40
CA TYR A 104 3.16 -1.95 -6.49
C TYR A 104 2.90 -2.89 -5.30
N LYS A 105 2.62 -4.18 -5.56
CA LYS A 105 2.41 -5.16 -4.48
C LYS A 105 3.64 -5.33 -3.58
N GLU A 106 4.84 -5.22 -4.14
CA GLU A 106 6.09 -5.21 -3.38
C GLU A 106 6.19 -3.97 -2.48
N TYR A 107 5.85 -2.79 -3.00
CA TYR A 107 5.81 -1.56 -2.22
C TYR A 107 4.85 -1.66 -1.04
N ILE A 108 3.67 -2.27 -1.23
CA ILE A 108 2.73 -2.52 -0.13
C ILE A 108 3.35 -3.42 0.95
N LYS A 109 4.11 -4.46 0.57
CA LYS A 109 4.85 -5.29 1.56
C LYS A 109 5.88 -4.47 2.32
N LEU A 110 6.62 -3.61 1.64
CA LEU A 110 7.58 -2.73 2.29
C LEU A 110 6.89 -1.74 3.26
N CYS A 111 5.67 -1.29 2.94
CA CYS A 111 4.88 -0.45 3.86
C CYS A 111 4.54 -1.22 5.15
N TYR A 112 4.14 -2.50 5.04
CA TYR A 112 3.94 -3.34 6.23
C TYR A 112 5.24 -3.52 7.02
N GLU A 113 6.37 -3.75 6.35
CA GLU A 113 7.69 -3.89 7.00
C GLU A 113 8.15 -2.60 7.68
N ALA A 114 7.73 -1.44 7.16
CA ALA A 114 7.95 -0.12 7.75
C ALA A 114 6.97 0.22 8.89
N GLY A 115 6.08 -0.69 9.26
CA GLY A 115 5.19 -0.53 10.43
C GLY A 115 3.82 0.07 10.12
N PHE A 116 3.47 0.28 8.85
CA PHE A 116 2.11 0.70 8.45
C PHE A 116 1.15 -0.49 8.50
N THR A 117 0.83 -0.96 9.70
CA THR A 117 0.06 -2.20 9.93
C THR A 117 -1.39 -1.96 10.31
N ASP A 118 -1.77 -0.75 10.73
CA ASP A 118 -3.17 -0.40 10.98
C ASP A 118 -3.85 -0.03 9.65
N VAL A 119 -4.30 -1.06 8.93
CA VAL A 119 -4.79 -0.95 7.55
C VAL A 119 -6.25 -0.55 7.52
N CYS A 120 -6.49 0.57 6.86
CA CYS A 120 -7.81 1.16 6.62
C CYS A 120 -8.40 0.80 5.26
N MET A 121 -7.53 0.66 4.25
CA MET A 121 -7.92 0.32 2.90
C MET A 121 -6.84 -0.56 2.28
N ASN A 122 -7.25 -1.64 1.62
CA ASN A 122 -6.38 -2.47 0.81
C ASN A 122 -7.21 -3.06 -0.34
N SER A 123 -7.09 -2.45 -1.51
CA SER A 123 -7.77 -2.85 -2.74
C SER A 123 -6.75 -3.24 -3.81
N SER A 124 -7.22 -3.55 -5.02
CA SER A 124 -6.33 -3.84 -6.13
C SER A 124 -5.45 -2.66 -6.54
N SER A 125 -5.82 -1.43 -6.22
CA SER A 125 -5.13 -0.21 -6.67
C SER A 125 -4.90 0.81 -5.57
N GLY A 126 -5.29 0.51 -4.32
CA GLY A 126 -5.21 1.46 -3.21
C GLY A 126 -4.80 0.80 -1.91
N PHE A 127 -3.94 1.48 -1.16
CA PHE A 127 -3.55 1.11 0.20
C PHE A 127 -3.57 2.35 1.09
N TYR A 128 -4.21 2.26 2.24
CA TYR A 128 -4.21 3.31 3.26
C TYR A 128 -4.01 2.68 4.63
N ALA A 129 -3.02 3.14 5.38
CA ALA A 129 -2.69 2.58 6.68
C ALA A 129 -1.97 3.60 7.59
N PHE A 130 -2.02 3.33 8.89
CA PHE A 130 -1.28 4.06 9.92
C PHE A 130 -0.14 3.22 10.49
N ASN A 131 0.90 3.92 10.99
CA ASN A 131 1.93 3.33 11.84
C ASN A 131 1.76 3.76 13.31
N ASP A 132 2.54 3.15 14.21
CA ASP A 132 2.48 3.42 15.66
C ASP A 132 2.89 4.85 16.05
N ASP A 133 3.62 5.56 15.16
CA ASP A 133 4.00 6.96 15.35
C ASP A 133 2.86 7.93 14.97
N GLY A 134 1.74 7.42 14.49
CA GLY A 134 0.58 8.19 14.05
C GLY A 134 0.70 8.79 12.65
N LEU A 135 1.71 8.38 11.88
CA LEU A 135 1.82 8.74 10.46
C LEU A 135 0.86 7.88 9.65
N SER A 136 0.32 8.49 8.60
CA SER A 136 -0.58 7.84 7.67
C SER A 136 0.02 7.79 6.28
N ILE A 137 -0.05 6.63 5.63
CA ILE A 137 0.42 6.46 4.25
C ILE A 137 -0.76 6.12 3.35
N PHE A 138 -0.83 6.79 2.21
CA PHE A 138 -1.72 6.46 1.10
C PHE A 138 -0.91 6.14 -0.14
N VAL A 139 -1.19 4.98 -0.74
CA VAL A 139 -0.53 4.51 -1.96
C VAL A 139 -1.59 4.15 -2.98
N GLU A 140 -1.50 4.72 -4.17
CA GLU A 140 -2.40 4.44 -5.29
C GLU A 140 -1.62 3.96 -6.52
N TYR A 141 -2.08 2.88 -7.14
CA TYR A 141 -1.58 2.35 -8.41
C TYR A 141 -2.59 2.65 -9.53
N ARG A 142 -2.21 3.52 -10.47
CA ARG A 142 -3.07 3.95 -11.58
C ARG A 142 -2.85 3.10 -12.82
N GLU A 143 -3.85 3.08 -13.72
CA GLU A 143 -3.86 2.23 -14.92
C GLU A 143 -2.64 2.42 -15.83
N GLU A 144 -2.05 3.61 -15.84
CA GLU A 144 -0.86 3.92 -16.64
C GLU A 144 0.46 3.42 -16.03
N GLY A 145 0.43 2.68 -14.92
CA GLY A 145 1.64 2.26 -14.22
C GLY A 145 2.26 3.40 -13.41
N VAL A 146 1.41 4.26 -12.83
CA VAL A 146 1.84 5.31 -11.91
C VAL A 146 1.63 4.85 -10.48
N LEU A 147 2.66 4.96 -9.65
CA LEU A 147 2.57 4.82 -8.21
C LEU A 147 2.52 6.22 -7.59
N HIS A 148 1.37 6.58 -7.05
CA HIS A 148 1.20 7.78 -6.25
C HIS A 148 1.43 7.43 -4.78
N ILE A 149 2.28 8.20 -4.10
CA ILE A 149 2.58 8.03 -2.68
C ILE A 149 2.29 9.36 -2.00
N TRP A 150 1.49 9.30 -0.94
CA TRP A 150 1.28 10.38 0.01
C TRP A 150 1.58 9.86 1.42
N ILE A 151 2.27 10.66 2.22
CA ILE A 151 2.42 10.43 3.65
C ILE A 151 2.29 11.75 4.41
N GLY A 152 1.68 11.70 5.60
CA GLY A 152 1.53 12.81 6.53
C GLY A 152 0.92 12.42 7.88
#